data_AF-A0A832CAZ0-F1
#
_entry.id   AF-A0A832CAZ0-F1
#
_cell.length_a   1.000
_cell.length_b   1.000
_cell.length_c   1.000
_cell.angle_alpha   90.00
_cell.angle_beta   90.00
_cell.angle_gamma   90.00
#
_symmetry.space_group_name_H-M   'P 1'
#
loop_
_entity.id
_entity.type
_entity.pdbx_description
1 polymer ?
#
loop_
_entity_poly.entity_id
_entity_poly.type
_entity_poly.pdbx_seq_one_letter_code
_entity_poly.pdbx_strand_id
1 'polypeptide(L)'
;MGGGAVTKAVKRHIEKGFRVFATRRAALTFADNLEKVREMGVIIVEHSEALPIRTADVDMEFFSALLGRIGHQLPQLFAIAVQDHGFAPNDSNRLFRFKMFRRVIEREKSLERLLFSERELPIEFNRMFDAMSSVKDFCWAEVFVSDTSFAAISGLAHFAKLPALLINFGNSHTTAAVVDKDWEIKSIVEHHTSVLREKGREYTRWFFEKFLKGEIDNDYVLSDLGHGCFLREVIDVEEVLCTGPNANLGDYEEVRGDPMIVGNIGLRAMLERRGEV
;
A
#
# COMPACT_ATOMS: atom_id res chain seq x y z
N MET A 1 -11.32 2.97 -0.94
CA MET A 1 -11.42 3.53 0.43
C MET A 1 -10.28 4.53 0.69
N GLY A 2 -10.41 5.48 1.64
CA GLY A 2 -9.29 6.37 2.03
C GLY A 2 -9.03 7.61 1.15
N GLY A 3 -10.01 8.00 0.32
CA GLY A 3 -9.82 9.08 -0.66
C GLY A 3 -10.02 10.47 -0.06
N GLY A 4 -8.95 11.16 0.32
CA GLY A 4 -9.02 12.53 0.85
C GLY A 4 -9.79 13.51 -0.07
N ALA A 5 -9.76 13.32 -1.39
CA ALA A 5 -10.54 14.10 -2.34
C ALA A 5 -12.06 13.85 -2.20
N VAL A 6 -12.46 12.57 -2.06
CA VAL A 6 -13.87 12.17 -1.87
C VAL A 6 -14.38 12.69 -0.54
N THR A 7 -13.61 12.53 0.54
CA THR A 7 -13.96 13.07 1.87
C THR A 7 -14.13 14.59 1.83
N LYS A 8 -13.23 15.32 1.16
CA LYS A 8 -13.35 16.78 0.99
C LYS A 8 -14.60 17.18 0.18
N ALA A 9 -14.91 16.44 -0.88
CA ALA A 9 -16.09 16.70 -1.70
C ALA A 9 -17.39 16.49 -0.92
N VAL A 10 -17.48 15.42 -0.13
CA VAL A 10 -18.62 15.11 0.74
C VAL A 10 -18.80 16.19 1.80
N LYS A 11 -17.74 16.60 2.50
CA LYS A 11 -17.81 17.68 3.50
C LYS A 11 -18.38 18.97 2.89
N ARG A 12 -17.86 19.41 1.73
CA ARG A 12 -18.37 20.59 1.02
C ARG A 12 -19.84 20.45 0.57
N HIS A 13 -20.28 19.23 0.24
CA HIS A 13 -21.67 18.99 -0.14
C HIS A 13 -22.61 19.12 1.07
N ILE A 14 -22.20 18.59 2.22
CA ILE A 14 -22.92 18.69 3.49
C ILE A 14 -22.95 20.13 4.00
N GLU A 15 -21.83 20.87 3.92
CA GLU A 15 -21.75 22.29 4.29
C GLU A 15 -22.70 23.18 3.48
N LYS A 16 -23.09 22.76 2.27
CA LYS A 16 -24.09 23.43 1.44
C LYS A 16 -25.55 23.08 1.82
N GLY A 17 -25.76 22.29 2.87
CA GLY A 17 -27.07 21.87 3.36
C GLY A 17 -27.66 20.65 2.65
N PHE A 18 -26.91 19.97 1.79
CA PHE A 18 -27.37 18.76 1.12
C PHE A 18 -27.12 17.51 1.99
N ARG A 19 -27.92 16.47 1.74
CA ARG A 19 -27.83 15.19 2.47
C ARG A 19 -26.94 14.20 1.73
N VAL A 20 -26.06 13.52 2.47
CA VAL A 20 -25.24 12.41 1.96
C VAL A 20 -25.61 11.14 2.72
N PHE A 21 -25.85 10.07 1.96
CA PHE A 21 -26.14 8.75 2.51
C PHE A 21 -25.01 7.79 2.13
N ALA A 22 -24.66 6.86 3.03
CA ALA A 22 -23.67 5.83 2.75
C ALA A 22 -24.10 4.50 3.37
N THR A 23 -23.86 3.40 2.65
CA THR A 23 -23.91 2.07 3.26
C THR A 23 -22.80 1.93 4.28
N ARG A 24 -22.91 0.95 5.19
CA ARG A 24 -21.84 0.69 6.17
C ARG A 24 -20.50 0.44 5.49
N ARG A 25 -20.47 -0.32 4.39
CA ARG A 25 -19.26 -0.59 3.59
C ARG A 25 -18.69 0.70 2.97
N ALA A 26 -19.53 1.53 2.35
CA ALA A 26 -19.10 2.78 1.73
C ALA A 26 -18.61 3.82 2.76
N ALA A 27 -19.20 3.85 3.97
CA ALA A 27 -18.85 4.78 5.04
C ALA A 27 -17.37 4.65 5.47
N LEU A 28 -16.79 3.44 5.39
CA LEU A 28 -15.38 3.19 5.69
C LEU A 28 -14.41 3.86 4.70
N THR A 29 -14.92 4.42 3.59
CA THR A 29 -14.12 5.30 2.73
C THR A 29 -13.69 6.58 3.45
N PHE A 30 -14.50 7.06 4.41
CA PHE A 30 -14.28 8.33 5.10
C PHE A 30 -13.49 8.17 6.40
N ALA A 31 -13.83 7.19 7.22
CA ALA A 31 -13.12 6.85 8.46
C ALA A 31 -13.45 5.42 8.90
N ASP A 32 -12.50 4.76 9.58
CA ASP A 32 -12.71 3.44 10.19
C ASP A 32 -13.75 3.47 11.32
N ASN A 33 -13.86 4.62 12.01
CA ASN A 33 -14.85 4.83 13.05
C ASN A 33 -16.13 5.42 12.44
N LEU A 34 -17.18 4.61 12.39
CA LEU A 34 -18.49 5.00 11.86
C LEU A 34 -19.13 6.18 12.62
N GLU A 35 -18.80 6.39 13.89
CA GLU A 35 -19.30 7.54 14.63
C GLU A 35 -18.68 8.84 14.12
N LYS A 36 -17.37 8.85 13.82
CA LYS A 36 -16.74 9.99 13.14
C LYS A 36 -17.39 10.28 11.78
N VAL A 37 -17.85 9.24 11.08
CA VAL A 37 -18.58 9.39 9.81
C VAL A 37 -19.96 10.02 10.03
N ARG A 38 -20.68 9.66 11.10
CA ARG A 38 -21.94 10.32 11.48
C ARG A 38 -21.73 11.77 11.90
N GLU A 39 -20.71 12.04 12.71
CA GLU A 39 -20.32 13.40 13.13
C GLU A 39 -19.95 14.30 11.93
N MET A 40 -19.42 13.73 10.84
CA MET A 40 -19.21 14.44 9.59
C MET A 40 -20.51 14.85 8.87
N GLY A 41 -21.67 14.36 9.31
CA GLY A 41 -22.99 14.60 8.71
C GLY A 41 -23.43 13.56 7.68
N VAL A 42 -22.74 12.43 7.57
CA VAL A 42 -23.14 11.33 6.67
C VAL A 42 -24.19 10.46 7.35
N ILE A 43 -25.30 10.21 6.65
CA ILE A 43 -26.40 9.37 7.13
C ILE A 43 -26.13 7.93 6.71
N ILE A 44 -25.82 7.05 7.67
CA ILE A 44 -25.51 5.64 7.38
C ILE A 44 -26.79 4.82 7.31
N VAL A 45 -27.10 4.28 6.13
CA VAL A 45 -28.30 3.48 5.81
C VAL A 45 -27.98 2.40 4.80
N GLU A 46 -28.72 1.28 4.80
CA GLU A 46 -28.56 0.24 3.78
C GLU A 46 -29.13 0.66 2.41
N HIS A 47 -30.22 1.44 2.41
CA HIS A 47 -30.89 1.90 1.20
C HIS A 47 -31.32 3.38 1.31
N SER A 48 -31.28 4.08 0.17
CA SER A 48 -31.73 5.47 0.03
C SER A 48 -32.22 5.69 -1.41
N GLU A 49 -33.15 6.62 -1.61
CA GLU A 49 -33.60 7.06 -2.93
C GLU A 49 -32.68 8.12 -3.56
N ALA A 50 -31.60 8.50 -2.87
CA ALA A 50 -30.60 9.42 -3.40
C ALA A 50 -29.88 8.83 -4.63
N LEU A 51 -29.32 9.71 -5.47
CA LEU A 51 -28.50 9.32 -6.61
C LEU A 51 -27.32 8.44 -6.14
N PRO A 52 -27.23 7.17 -6.56
CA PRO A 52 -26.16 6.29 -6.11
C PRO A 52 -24.82 6.68 -6.75
N ILE A 53 -23.76 6.68 -5.94
CA ILE A 53 -22.38 6.82 -6.39
C ILE A 53 -21.62 5.59 -5.91
N ARG A 54 -21.09 4.81 -6.86
CA ARG A 54 -20.21 3.69 -6.53
C ARG A 54 -18.81 4.22 -6.21
N THR A 55 -18.29 3.82 -5.07
CA THR A 55 -16.88 4.00 -4.70
C THR A 55 -16.23 2.63 -4.65
N ALA A 56 -15.12 2.45 -5.38
CA ALA A 56 -14.33 1.22 -5.35
C ALA A 56 -12.86 1.57 -5.56
N ASP A 57 -11.96 0.77 -5.00
CA ASP A 57 -10.53 0.85 -5.34
C ASP A 57 -10.21 0.11 -6.65
N VAL A 58 -11.07 -0.84 -7.06
CA VAL A 58 -10.91 -1.64 -8.28
C VAL A 58 -12.16 -1.51 -9.15
N ASP A 59 -12.00 -0.91 -10.33
CA ASP A 59 -13.08 -0.71 -11.30
C ASP A 59 -13.09 -1.83 -12.35
N MET A 60 -13.74 -2.95 -12.01
CA MET A 60 -13.83 -4.10 -12.90
C MET A 60 -14.65 -3.84 -14.16
N GLU A 61 -15.62 -2.92 -14.11
CA GLU A 61 -16.38 -2.52 -15.29
C GLU A 61 -15.47 -1.83 -16.31
N PHE A 62 -14.64 -0.90 -15.84
CA PHE A 62 -13.62 -0.26 -16.66
C PHE A 62 -12.64 -1.28 -17.26
N PHE A 63 -12.04 -2.14 -16.45
CA PHE A 63 -11.05 -3.11 -16.93
C PHE A 63 -11.66 -4.15 -17.88
N SER A 64 -12.86 -4.65 -17.60
CA SER A 64 -13.59 -5.57 -18.48
C SER A 64 -13.88 -4.93 -19.83
N ALA A 65 -14.38 -3.69 -19.84
CA ALA A 65 -14.65 -2.95 -21.07
C ALA A 65 -13.36 -2.66 -21.86
N LEU A 66 -12.26 -2.31 -21.18
CA LEU A 66 -10.97 -2.06 -21.81
C LEU A 66 -10.42 -3.32 -22.49
N LEU A 67 -10.35 -4.44 -21.77
CA LEU A 67 -9.86 -5.70 -22.30
C LEU A 67 -10.73 -6.22 -23.45
N GLY A 68 -12.05 -6.12 -23.31
CA GLY A 68 -12.97 -6.50 -24.37
C GLY A 68 -12.76 -5.71 -25.67
N ARG A 69 -12.45 -4.41 -25.59
CA ARG A 69 -12.15 -3.56 -26.76
C ARG A 69 -10.88 -3.96 -27.50
N ILE A 70 -9.93 -4.60 -26.82
CA ILE A 70 -8.70 -5.12 -27.42
C ILE A 70 -8.78 -6.63 -27.69
N GLY A 71 -9.97 -7.23 -27.61
CA GLY A 71 -10.20 -8.64 -27.96
C GLY A 71 -9.80 -9.65 -26.90
N HIS A 72 -9.59 -9.22 -25.66
CA HIS A 72 -9.21 -10.08 -24.54
C HIS A 72 -10.37 -10.28 -23.55
N GLN A 73 -10.46 -11.49 -23.01
CA GLN A 73 -11.35 -11.82 -21.89
C GLN A 73 -10.69 -11.43 -20.56
N LEU A 74 -11.50 -11.35 -19.49
CA LEU A 74 -10.97 -11.22 -18.14
C LEU A 74 -10.14 -12.46 -17.76
N PRO A 75 -9.01 -12.29 -17.07
CA PRO A 75 -8.22 -13.42 -16.57
C PRO A 75 -8.96 -14.17 -15.46
N GLN A 76 -8.54 -15.40 -15.18
CA GLN A 76 -9.05 -16.20 -14.05
C GLN A 76 -8.32 -15.92 -12.73
N LEU A 77 -7.21 -15.19 -12.78
CA LEU A 77 -6.38 -14.81 -11.65
C LEU A 77 -6.09 -13.31 -11.70
N PHE A 78 -6.27 -12.64 -10.56
CA PHE A 78 -5.94 -11.23 -10.36
C PHE A 78 -4.95 -11.08 -9.22
N ALA A 79 -3.96 -10.19 -9.38
CA ALA A 79 -3.16 -9.68 -8.28
C ALA A 79 -3.32 -8.16 -8.21
N ILE A 80 -3.61 -7.64 -7.02
CA ILE A 80 -3.99 -6.25 -6.81
C ILE A 80 -3.16 -5.66 -5.67
N ALA A 81 -2.58 -4.49 -5.88
CA ALA A 81 -1.92 -3.74 -4.82
C ALA A 81 -2.76 -2.53 -4.42
N VAL A 82 -3.03 -2.39 -3.12
CA VAL A 82 -3.66 -1.18 -2.55
C VAL A 82 -2.90 -0.73 -1.32
N GLN A 83 -2.82 0.57 -1.08
CA GLN A 83 -2.23 1.08 0.15
C GLN A 83 -3.23 0.93 1.30
N ASP A 84 -2.93 0.04 2.25
CA ASP A 84 -3.80 -0.24 3.39
C ASP A 84 -3.15 0.16 4.72
N HIS A 85 -3.74 1.12 5.42
CA HIS A 85 -3.25 1.52 6.74
C HIS A 85 -3.65 0.55 7.85
N GLY A 86 -4.53 -0.40 7.54
CA GLY A 86 -5.20 -1.27 8.48
C GLY A 86 -6.35 -0.55 9.21
N PHE A 87 -7.29 -1.34 9.70
CA PHE A 87 -8.49 -0.90 10.40
C PHE A 87 -8.16 -0.50 11.85
N ALA A 88 -8.09 0.81 12.09
CA ALA A 88 -7.67 1.39 13.37
C ALA A 88 -8.70 2.40 13.91
N PRO A 89 -9.92 1.99 14.30
CA PRO A 89 -10.99 2.91 14.68
C PRO A 89 -10.66 3.79 15.90
N ASN A 90 -9.77 3.33 16.77
CA ASN A 90 -9.42 3.95 18.06
C ASN A 90 -7.96 4.37 18.18
N ASP A 91 -7.13 4.14 17.15
CA ASP A 91 -5.68 4.30 17.20
C ASP A 91 -5.16 5.22 16.08
N SER A 92 -3.87 5.52 16.12
CA SER A 92 -3.20 6.21 15.01
C SER A 92 -2.96 5.26 13.84
N ASN A 93 -3.54 5.58 12.67
CA ASN A 93 -3.37 4.81 11.45
C ASN A 93 -1.89 4.58 11.06
N ARG A 94 -0.99 5.52 11.36
CA ARG A 94 0.45 5.35 11.06
C ARG A 94 1.09 4.27 11.93
N LEU A 95 0.79 4.28 13.24
CA LEU A 95 1.35 3.32 14.20
C LEU A 95 0.77 1.93 13.93
N PHE A 96 -0.53 1.88 13.63
CA PHE A 96 -1.20 0.64 13.31
C PHE A 96 -0.67 0.01 12.02
N ARG A 97 -0.51 0.81 10.94
CA ARG A 97 0.07 0.35 9.67
C ARG A 97 1.43 -0.30 9.88
N PHE A 98 2.33 0.40 10.58
CA PHE A 98 3.68 -0.15 10.77
C PHE A 98 3.71 -1.36 11.69
N LYS A 99 2.88 -1.39 12.74
CA LYS A 99 2.68 -2.56 13.59
C LYS A 99 2.23 -3.77 12.77
N MET A 100 1.33 -3.57 11.80
CA MET A 100 0.88 -4.65 10.91
C MET A 100 2.00 -5.13 9.99
N PHE A 101 2.80 -4.22 9.41
CA PHE A 101 3.98 -4.60 8.61
C PHE A 101 4.92 -5.47 9.43
N ARG A 102 5.30 -5.04 10.63
CA ARG A 102 6.16 -5.81 11.53
C ARG A 102 5.57 -7.19 11.83
N ARG A 103 4.29 -7.27 12.22
CA ARG A 103 3.63 -8.53 12.56
C ARG A 103 3.63 -9.52 11.39
N VAL A 104 3.36 -9.05 10.18
CA VAL A 104 3.36 -9.90 8.99
C VAL A 104 4.79 -10.36 8.71
N ILE A 105 5.77 -9.46 8.69
CA ILE A 105 7.17 -9.79 8.35
C ILE A 105 7.81 -10.75 9.39
N GLU A 106 7.46 -10.60 10.67
CA GLU A 106 7.91 -11.52 11.73
C GLU A 106 7.37 -12.95 11.53
N ARG A 107 6.18 -13.10 10.94
CA ARG A 107 5.58 -14.41 10.62
C ARG A 107 6.06 -14.93 9.27
N GLU A 108 6.05 -14.05 8.28
CA GLU A 108 6.22 -14.30 6.86
C GLU A 108 7.38 -13.45 6.36
N LYS A 109 8.55 -14.07 6.35
CA LYS A 109 9.83 -13.37 6.12
C LYS A 109 10.03 -12.97 4.66
N SER A 110 9.48 -13.77 3.75
CA SER A 110 9.72 -13.66 2.31
C SER A 110 8.71 -12.73 1.66
N LEU A 111 9.18 -11.94 0.69
CA LEU A 111 8.33 -10.99 -0.04
C LEU A 111 7.09 -11.67 -0.63
N GLU A 112 7.21 -12.84 -1.25
CA GLU A 112 6.07 -13.52 -1.88
C GLU A 112 4.96 -13.93 -0.89
N ARG A 113 5.27 -14.03 0.39
CA ARG A 113 4.28 -14.31 1.45
C ARG A 113 3.49 -13.08 1.89
N LEU A 114 3.88 -11.89 1.42
CA LEU A 114 3.13 -10.63 1.58
C LEU A 114 2.09 -10.41 0.46
N LEU A 115 1.96 -11.38 -0.45
CA LEU A 115 0.88 -11.48 -1.40
C LEU A 115 -0.17 -12.44 -0.84
N PHE A 116 -1.28 -11.91 -0.35
CA PHE A 116 -2.28 -12.68 0.37
C PHE A 116 -3.35 -13.22 -0.56
N SER A 117 -3.63 -14.52 -0.46
CA SER A 117 -4.92 -15.06 -0.89
C SER A 117 -6.03 -14.65 0.08
N GLU A 118 -7.29 -14.88 -0.30
CA GLU A 118 -8.45 -14.66 0.60
C GLU A 118 -8.31 -15.35 1.95
N ARG A 119 -7.72 -16.55 1.97
CA ARG A 119 -7.62 -17.37 3.18
C ARG A 119 -6.54 -16.87 4.14
N GLU A 120 -5.55 -16.14 3.62
CA GLU A 120 -4.38 -15.70 4.36
C GLU A 120 -4.47 -14.24 4.80
N LEU A 121 -5.33 -13.44 4.14
CA LEU A 121 -5.42 -11.99 4.37
C LEU A 121 -5.83 -11.67 5.82
N PRO A 122 -4.98 -10.96 6.59
CA PRO A 122 -5.34 -10.54 7.94
C PRO A 122 -6.56 -9.61 7.96
N ILE A 123 -7.54 -9.91 8.84
CA ILE A 123 -8.83 -9.18 8.96
C ILE A 123 -8.66 -7.67 9.18
N GLU A 124 -7.51 -7.26 9.71
CA GLU A 124 -7.16 -5.87 9.92
C GLU A 124 -6.97 -5.08 8.61
N PHE A 125 -6.71 -5.72 7.46
CA PHE A 125 -6.54 -5.04 6.16
C PHE A 125 -7.87 -4.86 5.42
N ASN A 126 -8.74 -4.00 5.96
CA ASN A 126 -10.08 -3.77 5.45
C ASN A 126 -10.14 -3.27 3.99
N ARG A 127 -9.16 -2.47 3.56
CA ARG A 127 -9.11 -1.96 2.19
C ARG A 127 -8.66 -3.03 1.20
N MET A 128 -7.72 -3.89 1.60
CA MET A 128 -7.36 -5.07 0.80
C MET A 128 -8.56 -6.02 0.65
N PHE A 129 -9.32 -6.24 1.71
CA PHE A 129 -10.58 -7.01 1.64
C PHE A 129 -11.59 -6.37 0.68
N ASP A 130 -11.78 -5.06 0.74
CA ASP A 130 -12.71 -4.35 -0.15
C ASP A 130 -12.25 -4.39 -1.62
N ALA A 131 -10.95 -4.27 -1.88
CA ALA A 131 -10.36 -4.41 -3.21
C ALA A 131 -10.57 -5.82 -3.78
N MET A 132 -10.33 -6.87 -2.97
CA MET A 132 -10.61 -8.25 -3.34
C MET A 132 -12.09 -8.47 -3.63
N SER A 133 -12.95 -7.99 -2.74
CA SER A 133 -14.41 -8.11 -2.88
C SER A 133 -14.91 -7.43 -4.15
N SER A 134 -14.32 -6.29 -4.53
CA SER A 134 -14.68 -5.57 -5.77
C SER A 134 -14.49 -6.42 -7.04
N VAL A 135 -13.51 -7.34 -7.05
CA VAL A 135 -13.34 -8.30 -8.15
C VAL A 135 -14.35 -9.43 -8.07
N LYS A 136 -14.51 -10.02 -6.88
CA LYS A 136 -15.40 -11.17 -6.67
C LYS A 136 -16.89 -10.86 -6.83
N ASP A 137 -17.29 -9.63 -6.51
CA ASP A 137 -18.64 -9.12 -6.75
C ASP A 137 -18.96 -9.03 -8.25
N PHE A 138 -17.93 -8.98 -9.11
CA PHE A 138 -18.07 -8.85 -10.57
C PHE A 138 -17.90 -10.18 -11.31
N CYS A 139 -16.91 -11.00 -10.94
CA CYS A 139 -16.64 -12.27 -11.61
C CYS A 139 -16.06 -13.33 -10.68
N TRP A 140 -16.22 -14.60 -11.05
CA TRP A 140 -15.55 -15.72 -10.39
C TRP A 140 -14.08 -15.78 -10.82
N ALA A 141 -13.18 -15.42 -9.91
CA ALA A 141 -11.74 -15.44 -10.14
C ALA A 141 -10.96 -15.69 -8.84
N GLU A 142 -9.76 -16.22 -8.99
CA GLU A 142 -8.77 -16.21 -7.93
C GLU A 142 -8.20 -14.79 -7.78
N VAL A 143 -8.05 -14.34 -6.54
CA VAL A 143 -7.62 -12.97 -6.25
C VAL A 143 -6.58 -12.99 -5.15
N PHE A 144 -5.45 -12.38 -5.46
CA PHE A 144 -4.37 -12.08 -4.55
C PHE A 144 -4.29 -10.57 -4.33
N VAL A 145 -3.98 -10.17 -3.09
CA VAL A 145 -3.85 -8.77 -2.73
C VAL A 145 -2.58 -8.51 -1.94
N SER A 146 -1.97 -7.33 -2.12
CA SER A 146 -0.80 -6.90 -1.36
C SER A 146 -0.83 -5.40 -1.10
N ASP A 147 0.11 -4.92 -0.26
CA ASP A 147 0.33 -3.50 -0.10
C ASP A 147 1.13 -2.94 -1.28
N THR A 148 0.80 -1.74 -1.72
CA THR A 148 1.57 -1.05 -2.78
C THR A 148 3.06 -0.92 -2.46
N SER A 149 3.43 -0.79 -1.18
CA SER A 149 4.83 -0.76 -0.80
C SER A 149 5.51 -2.10 -1.06
N PHE A 150 4.89 -3.23 -0.70
CA PHE A 150 5.47 -4.56 -0.94
C PHE A 150 5.48 -4.94 -2.42
N ALA A 151 4.48 -4.53 -3.19
CA ALA A 151 4.49 -4.66 -4.65
C ALA A 151 5.68 -3.90 -5.26
N ALA A 152 5.92 -2.65 -4.85
CA ALA A 152 7.06 -1.86 -5.34
C ALA A 152 8.42 -2.46 -4.92
N ILE A 153 8.57 -2.86 -3.65
CA ILE A 153 9.80 -3.52 -3.16
C ILE A 153 10.05 -4.82 -3.92
N SER A 154 9.03 -5.65 -4.16
CA SER A 154 9.18 -6.89 -4.92
C SER A 154 9.53 -6.64 -6.38
N GLY A 155 9.00 -5.57 -6.97
CA GLY A 155 9.36 -5.11 -8.31
C GLY A 155 10.83 -4.70 -8.39
N LEU A 156 11.32 -3.96 -7.40
CA LEU A 156 12.74 -3.61 -7.31
C LEU A 156 13.62 -4.86 -7.10
N ALA A 157 13.20 -5.80 -6.25
CA ALA A 157 13.91 -7.05 -5.98
C ALA A 157 14.07 -7.91 -7.25
N HIS A 158 13.13 -7.82 -8.19
CA HIS A 158 13.22 -8.49 -9.48
C HIS A 158 14.36 -7.96 -10.37
N PHE A 159 14.68 -6.67 -10.27
CA PHE A 159 15.74 -6.04 -11.07
C PHE A 159 17.09 -5.96 -10.35
N ALA A 160 17.08 -6.02 -9.01
CA ALA A 160 18.26 -5.78 -8.20
C ALA A 160 19.24 -6.95 -8.17
N LYS A 161 20.52 -6.62 -7.98
CA LYS A 161 21.54 -7.56 -7.49
C LYS A 161 21.41 -7.70 -5.97
N LEU A 162 20.72 -8.75 -5.53
CA LEU A 162 20.48 -9.01 -4.11
C LEU A 162 21.73 -9.63 -3.42
N PRO A 163 22.00 -9.34 -2.13
CA PRO A 163 21.20 -8.50 -1.22
C PRO A 163 21.21 -7.02 -1.56
N ALA A 164 20.07 -6.33 -1.40
CA ALA A 164 19.96 -4.92 -1.79
C ALA A 164 19.09 -4.10 -0.83
N LEU A 165 19.32 -2.79 -0.81
CA LEU A 165 18.37 -1.82 -0.26
C LEU A 165 17.45 -1.36 -1.37
N LEU A 166 16.16 -1.62 -1.21
CA LEU A 166 15.12 -1.33 -2.19
C LEU A 166 14.25 -0.21 -1.64
N ILE A 167 14.09 0.90 -2.38
CA ILE A 167 13.43 2.12 -1.88
C ILE A 167 12.30 2.55 -2.82
N ASN A 168 11.07 2.54 -2.32
CA ASN A 168 9.92 3.16 -2.98
C ASN A 168 9.70 4.58 -2.43
N PHE A 169 10.02 5.61 -3.21
CA PHE A 169 9.70 7.00 -2.92
C PHE A 169 8.29 7.35 -3.42
N GLY A 170 7.28 6.86 -2.71
CA GLY A 170 5.87 7.08 -3.02
C GLY A 170 5.43 8.54 -2.84
N ASN A 171 4.16 8.83 -3.15
CA ASN A 171 3.60 10.19 -3.00
C ASN A 171 3.44 10.60 -1.53
N SER A 172 2.90 9.69 -0.71
CA SER A 172 2.62 9.93 0.69
C SER A 172 3.70 9.36 1.61
N HIS A 173 4.15 8.13 1.31
CA HIS A 173 5.19 7.46 2.10
C HIS A 173 6.37 7.04 1.24
N THR A 174 7.54 7.12 1.84
CA THR A 174 8.74 6.44 1.38
C THR A 174 8.89 5.16 2.19
N THR A 175 8.90 4.01 1.53
CA THR A 175 9.15 2.70 2.17
C THR A 175 10.45 2.13 1.62
N ALA A 176 11.32 1.65 2.51
CA ALA A 176 12.55 0.98 2.11
C ALA A 176 12.71 -0.35 2.84
N ALA A 177 13.25 -1.35 2.15
CA ALA A 177 13.54 -2.65 2.74
C ALA A 177 14.92 -3.16 2.31
N VAL A 178 15.65 -3.77 3.25
CA VAL A 178 16.83 -4.59 2.95
C VAL A 178 16.34 -6.00 2.69
N VAL A 179 16.62 -6.52 1.50
CA VAL A 179 16.16 -7.84 1.04
C VAL A 179 17.37 -8.69 0.66
N ASP A 180 17.41 -9.94 1.13
CA ASP A 180 18.49 -10.87 0.81
C ASP A 180 18.25 -11.64 -0.51
N LYS A 181 19.21 -12.50 -0.88
CA LYS A 181 19.15 -13.34 -2.08
C LYS A 181 17.95 -14.29 -2.13
N ASP A 182 17.37 -14.63 -0.98
CA ASP A 182 16.25 -15.56 -0.85
C ASP A 182 14.90 -14.82 -0.85
N TRP A 183 14.92 -13.49 -1.11
CA TRP A 183 13.78 -12.57 -1.05
C TRP A 183 13.22 -12.38 0.37
N GLU A 184 14.03 -12.64 1.40
CA GLU A 184 13.64 -12.33 2.77
C GLU A 184 13.92 -10.88 3.14
N ILE A 185 12.93 -10.24 3.79
CA ILE A 185 13.10 -8.91 4.36
C ILE A 185 13.94 -9.00 5.63
N LYS A 186 15.13 -8.40 5.60
CA LYS A 186 16.06 -8.29 6.74
C LYS A 186 15.81 -7.06 7.58
N SER A 187 15.36 -5.98 6.96
CA SER A 187 14.98 -4.75 7.66
C SER A 187 13.98 -3.97 6.81
N ILE A 188 13.09 -3.21 7.43
CA ILE A 188 12.14 -2.33 6.74
C ILE A 188 11.92 -1.02 7.49
N VAL A 189 11.74 0.07 6.76
CA VAL A 189 11.39 1.38 7.30
C VAL A 189 10.32 2.04 6.44
N GLU A 190 9.37 2.72 7.07
CA GLU A 190 8.39 3.57 6.39
C GLU A 190 8.40 4.98 7.00
N HIS A 191 8.52 5.98 6.15
CA HIS A 191 8.56 7.39 6.50
C HIS A 191 7.56 8.20 5.67
N HIS A 192 7.09 9.34 6.16
CA HIS A 192 6.38 10.30 5.31
C HIS A 192 7.34 10.89 4.27
N THR A 193 6.96 10.83 2.99
CA THR A 193 7.72 11.42 1.89
C THR A 193 7.87 12.92 2.06
N SER A 194 6.84 13.59 2.59
CA SER A 194 6.87 15.04 2.81
C SER A 194 7.97 15.47 3.78
N VAL A 195 8.24 14.68 4.81
CA VAL A 195 9.28 14.99 5.80
C VAL A 195 10.66 14.83 5.18
N LEU A 196 10.90 13.75 4.44
CA LEU A 196 12.17 13.56 3.72
C LEU A 196 12.40 14.67 2.69
N ARG A 197 11.34 15.09 1.99
CA ARG A 197 11.41 16.22 1.06
C ARG A 197 11.73 17.55 1.74
N GLU A 198 11.11 17.83 2.89
CA GLU A 198 11.36 19.05 3.66
C GLU A 198 12.81 19.11 4.17
N LYS A 199 13.34 17.98 4.64
CA LYS A 199 14.72 17.88 5.12
C LYS A 199 15.77 17.81 4.01
N GLY A 200 15.34 17.43 2.81
CA GLY A 200 16.17 17.43 1.62
C GLY A 200 17.01 16.17 1.41
N ARG A 201 17.76 16.20 0.30
CA ARG A 201 18.50 15.05 -0.25
C ARG A 201 19.64 14.60 0.63
N GLU A 202 20.36 15.52 1.25
CA GLU A 202 21.48 15.19 2.15
C GLU A 202 21.01 14.42 3.38
N TYR A 203 19.92 14.87 4.00
CA TYR A 203 19.28 14.15 5.10
C TYR A 203 18.79 12.77 4.64
N THR A 204 18.14 12.69 3.48
CA THR A 204 17.65 11.42 2.93
C THR A 204 18.78 10.42 2.72
N ARG A 205 19.93 10.86 2.19
CA ARG A 205 21.13 10.02 2.05
C ARG A 205 21.64 9.56 3.41
N TRP A 206 21.84 10.48 4.35
CA TRP A 206 22.27 10.17 5.72
C TRP A 206 21.33 9.17 6.39
N PHE A 207 20.02 9.34 6.23
CA PHE A 207 19.01 8.49 6.84
C PHE A 207 19.15 7.03 6.39
N PHE A 208 19.26 6.79 5.08
CA PHE A 208 19.41 5.44 4.56
C PHE A 208 20.80 4.83 4.84
N GLU A 209 21.86 5.64 4.85
CA GLU A 209 23.19 5.18 5.28
C GLU A 209 23.19 4.72 6.75
N LYS A 210 22.46 5.43 7.62
CA LYS A 210 22.30 5.07 9.03
C LYS A 210 21.38 3.88 9.22
N PHE A 211 20.31 3.79 8.44
CA PHE A 211 19.43 2.62 8.42
C PHE A 211 20.18 1.34 8.04
N LEU A 212 21.03 1.39 7.02
CA LEU A 212 21.89 0.26 6.62
C LEU A 212 22.88 -0.18 7.70
N LYS A 213 23.30 0.73 8.59
CA LYS A 213 24.19 0.44 9.72
C LYS A 213 23.43 -0.03 10.97
N GLY A 214 22.10 -0.10 10.92
CA GLY A 214 21.26 -0.38 12.09
C GLY A 214 21.23 0.76 13.12
N GLU A 215 21.59 1.97 12.73
CA GLU A 215 21.63 3.16 13.60
C GLU A 215 20.30 3.95 13.60
N ILE A 216 19.34 3.58 12.75
CA ILE A 216 17.98 4.14 12.72
C ILE A 216 17.02 3.09 13.29
N ASP A 217 16.54 3.31 14.51
CA ASP A 217 15.55 2.45 15.15
C ASP A 217 14.12 2.98 14.98
N ASN A 218 13.16 2.25 15.55
CA ASN A 218 11.76 2.62 15.47
C ASN A 218 11.45 3.94 16.19
N ASP A 219 12.10 4.19 17.32
CA ASP A 219 11.85 5.38 18.13
C ASP A 219 12.34 6.64 17.42
N TYR A 220 13.49 6.55 16.73
CA TYR A 220 13.97 7.60 15.85
C TYR A 220 12.92 7.94 14.79
N VAL A 221 12.46 6.95 14.01
CA VAL A 221 11.51 7.17 12.92
C VAL A 221 10.19 7.74 13.43
N LEU A 222 9.69 7.27 14.58
CA LEU A 222 8.46 7.80 15.18
C LEU A 222 8.62 9.25 15.67
N SER A 223 9.74 9.55 16.32
CA SER A 223 10.07 10.91 16.78
C SER A 223 10.26 11.87 15.60
N ASP A 224 10.71 11.34 14.46
CA ASP A 224 10.89 12.08 13.22
C ASP A 224 9.62 12.18 12.34
N LEU A 225 8.46 11.96 12.95
CA LEU A 225 7.16 12.02 12.29
C LEU A 225 6.96 10.96 11.20
N GLY A 226 7.76 9.90 11.17
CA GLY A 226 7.61 8.73 10.30
C GLY A 226 6.57 7.71 10.79
N HIS A 227 6.53 6.55 10.14
CA HIS A 227 5.61 5.45 10.45
C HIS A 227 6.23 4.39 11.35
N GLY A 228 7.46 3.99 11.05
CA GLY A 228 8.24 3.12 11.93
C GLY A 228 9.42 2.45 11.22
N CYS A 229 10.21 1.72 12.01
CA CYS A 229 11.37 0.94 11.58
C CYS A 229 11.36 -0.44 12.24
N PHE A 230 11.71 -1.48 11.48
CA PHE A 230 11.90 -2.83 11.96
C PHE A 230 13.25 -3.36 11.45
N LEU A 231 14.20 -3.47 12.36
CA LEU A 231 15.52 -4.04 12.11
C LEU A 231 15.52 -5.49 12.61
N ARG A 232 15.55 -6.46 11.71
CA ARG A 232 15.68 -7.88 12.09
C ARG A 232 17.13 -8.33 12.04
N GLU A 233 17.83 -7.97 10.97
CA GLU A 233 19.23 -8.30 10.74
C GLU A 233 19.89 -7.19 9.91
N VAL A 234 21.11 -6.82 10.30
CA VAL A 234 21.96 -5.90 9.55
C VAL A 234 22.90 -6.73 8.67
N ILE A 235 22.78 -6.56 7.36
CA ILE A 235 23.61 -7.24 6.37
C ILE A 235 24.20 -6.23 5.39
N ASP A 236 25.34 -6.58 4.80
CA ASP A 236 25.90 -5.82 3.69
C ASP A 236 25.00 -5.96 2.45
N VAL A 237 24.82 -4.85 1.73
CA VAL A 237 24.06 -4.80 0.47
C VAL A 237 25.01 -4.63 -0.70
N GLU A 238 24.73 -5.33 -1.80
CA GLU A 238 25.46 -5.21 -3.06
C GLU A 238 24.96 -4.03 -3.90
N GLU A 239 23.71 -3.61 -3.69
CA GLU A 239 23.07 -2.57 -4.49
C GLU A 239 22.04 -1.74 -3.70
N VAL A 240 21.81 -0.51 -4.16
CA VAL A 240 20.69 0.33 -3.72
C VAL A 240 19.89 0.77 -4.94
N LEU A 241 18.66 0.28 -5.06
CA LEU A 241 17.74 0.64 -6.15
C LEU A 241 16.51 1.38 -5.64
N CYS A 242 15.99 2.30 -6.44
CA CYS A 242 14.77 3.01 -6.11
C CYS A 242 13.74 3.05 -7.25
N THR A 243 12.51 3.38 -6.86
CA THR A 243 11.41 3.71 -7.76
C THR A 243 10.51 4.74 -7.07
N GLY A 244 9.56 5.28 -7.81
CA GLY A 244 8.51 6.13 -7.26
C GLY A 244 8.59 7.57 -7.78
N PRO A 245 7.46 8.30 -7.76
CA PRO A 245 7.37 9.66 -8.30
C PRO A 245 8.27 10.69 -7.59
N ASN A 246 8.86 10.33 -6.43
CA ASN A 246 9.78 11.17 -5.67
C ASN A 246 11.19 10.55 -5.58
N ALA A 247 11.60 9.71 -6.55
CA ALA A 247 12.92 9.07 -6.56
C ALA A 247 14.09 10.07 -6.50
N ASN A 248 13.88 11.30 -6.99
CA ASN A 248 14.81 12.42 -6.90
C ASN A 248 15.16 12.86 -5.46
N LEU A 249 14.41 12.41 -4.45
CA LEU A 249 14.76 12.60 -3.04
C LEU A 249 16.01 11.79 -2.65
N GLY A 250 16.30 10.72 -3.38
CA GLY A 250 17.53 9.95 -3.27
C GLY A 250 18.58 10.34 -4.30
N ASP A 251 19.77 9.75 -4.17
CA ASP A 251 20.82 9.74 -5.18
C ASP A 251 21.18 8.30 -5.51
N TYR A 252 20.14 7.53 -5.83
CA TYR A 252 20.20 6.10 -6.09
C TYR A 252 19.78 5.83 -7.53
N GLU A 253 20.19 4.67 -8.05
CA GLU A 253 19.76 4.24 -9.36
C GLU A 253 18.26 3.95 -9.36
N GLU A 254 17.53 4.64 -10.22
CA GLU A 254 16.08 4.45 -10.39
C GLU A 254 15.83 3.41 -11.48
N VAL A 255 15.01 2.40 -11.16
CA VAL A 255 14.52 1.45 -12.18
C VAL A 255 13.71 2.23 -13.21
N ARG A 256 14.19 2.24 -14.46
CA ARG A 256 13.54 2.95 -15.56
C ARG A 256 12.13 2.41 -15.81
N GLY A 257 11.15 3.30 -15.81
CA GLY A 257 9.76 2.98 -16.13
C GLY A 257 8.79 3.74 -15.24
N ASP A 258 7.49 3.51 -15.44
CA ASP A 258 6.48 4.02 -14.54
C ASP A 258 6.50 3.22 -13.21
N PRO A 259 6.52 3.88 -12.03
CA PRO A 259 6.52 3.18 -10.74
C PRO A 259 5.36 2.18 -10.55
N MET A 260 4.20 2.43 -11.18
CA MET A 260 3.08 1.50 -11.17
C MET A 260 3.39 0.23 -11.96
N ILE A 261 4.17 0.32 -13.04
CA ILE A 261 4.65 -0.85 -13.79
C ILE A 261 5.62 -1.66 -12.93
N VAL A 262 6.53 -1.02 -12.20
CA VAL A 262 7.44 -1.70 -11.26
C VAL A 262 6.64 -2.49 -10.23
N GLY A 263 5.60 -1.88 -9.64
CA GLY A 263 4.69 -2.58 -8.73
C GLY A 263 3.98 -3.78 -9.36
N ASN A 264 3.49 -3.65 -10.59
CA ASN A 264 2.84 -4.77 -11.30
C ASN A 264 3.83 -5.93 -11.59
N ILE A 265 5.08 -5.61 -11.93
CA ILE A 265 6.15 -6.62 -12.09
C ILE A 265 6.42 -7.31 -10.76
N GLY A 266 6.42 -6.56 -9.65
CA GLY A 266 6.55 -7.12 -8.31
C GLY A 266 5.44 -8.10 -7.96
N LEU A 267 4.18 -7.74 -8.20
CA LEU A 267 3.05 -8.65 -7.99
C LEU A 267 3.19 -9.94 -8.82
N ARG A 268 3.58 -9.83 -10.09
CA ARG A 268 3.83 -10.99 -10.95
C ARG A 268 4.96 -11.87 -10.40
N ALA A 269 6.09 -11.27 -10.02
CA ALA A 269 7.23 -12.02 -9.48
C ALA A 269 6.89 -12.72 -8.16
N MET A 270 6.05 -12.10 -7.31
CA MET A 270 5.52 -12.75 -6.11
C MET A 270 4.65 -13.96 -6.45
N LEU A 271 3.77 -13.88 -7.47
CA LEU A 271 2.96 -15.01 -7.93
C LEU A 271 3.84 -16.17 -8.44
N GLU A 272 4.83 -15.88 -9.28
CA GLU A 272 5.77 -16.88 -9.82
C GLU A 272 6.51 -17.60 -8.69
N ARG A 273 6.98 -16.87 -7.68
CA ARG A 273 7.67 -17.45 -6.51
C ARG A 273 6.76 -18.27 -5.60
N ARG A 274 5.46 -17.94 -5.55
CA ARG A 274 4.46 -18.77 -4.85
C ARG A 274 4.10 -20.03 -5.63
N GLY A 275 4.41 -20.10 -6.92
CA GLY A 275 4.02 -21.19 -7.81
C GLY A 275 2.55 -21.10 -8.27
N GLU A 276 1.98 -19.89 -8.30
CA GLU A 276 0.60 -19.65 -8.74
C GLU A 276 0.50 -19.40 -10.27
N VAL A 277 1.62 -19.03 -10.91
CA VAL A 277 1.74 -18.79 -12.36
C VAL A 277 3.06 -19.28 -12.93
#